data_AF-A0A7Y2E3Y7-F1
#
_entry.id   AF-A0A7Y2E3Y7-F1
#
_cell.length_a   1.000
_cell.length_b   1.000
_cell.length_c   1.000
_cell.angle_alpha   90.00
_cell.angle_beta   90.00
_cell.angle_gamma   90.00
#
_symmetry.space_group_name_H-M   'P 1'
#
loop_
_entity.id
_entity.type
_entity.pdbx_description
1 polymer ?
#
loop_
_entity_poly.entity_id
_entity_poly.type
_entity_poly.pdbx_seq_one_letter_code
_entity_poly.pdbx_strand_id
1 'polypeptide(L)'
;MALLLFAGVTAFGRPAVAQTCTSFVNATDGDDSNPGSQILPWRSVEFAFESADAGETVCLAAGEYFYGDDADGIDFSIDGKSVDFVIRAFAGETEVRLSERFVRIDTGTGVVRFLAGTADELTLGRGLVNSDDPSEPDLLNFMHSLELVSGTMDVSDVSLTLGESVGNPDFVHPDNPDKTAPGDAAIRIDNGRLIGNPGWAPGSRTYIYASTGPIGDASIVLPAALAGSTLSFEQAATIEFPNALDARGARLQFGHSGAVVFESEVRLNAATTILEWTNGATGSVSFDGDVRVTSTQTAGGELVFSGPGDVYIARLLAEPALNGSHTARLVHDSGGLLRLARMETGPGPGSGPFELAFTQLSGTAELGDPGTTLNPPGPIENSGTMILRGDLSMGPAVSSLSNSGLLEIGVFDLILQESGTVVLNSGVIATGASGDGTVRVTDNAFVSGGGTLPSLRVEGGVLALDTQSIQGDIIVNSGGQLDLVTGAVLSVAGDVSLHTDPSFISANGSILMTGQDQSLSVLSGGTFPEFRLPDGDVTVTPGSSSLPAFTVEAGSLTADVDADLNVTGALRMTGGSAIIAAAGTVVFRDGAS
;
A
#
# COMPACT_ATOMS: atom_id res chain seq x y z
N MET A 1 -44.94 -12.52 83.37
CA MET A 1 -45.40 -11.41 82.52
C MET A 1 -44.22 -11.04 81.63
N ALA A 2 -44.12 -11.68 80.46
CA ALA A 2 -43.03 -11.50 79.50
C ALA A 2 -43.66 -11.05 78.18
N LEU A 3 -43.31 -9.83 77.77
CA LEU A 3 -43.83 -9.13 76.60
C LEU A 3 -43.06 -9.62 75.37
N LEU A 4 -43.71 -10.42 74.52
CA LEU A 4 -43.16 -10.92 73.26
C LEU A 4 -43.36 -9.84 72.18
N LEU A 5 -42.27 -9.22 71.73
CA LEU A 5 -42.25 -8.20 70.69
C LEU A 5 -42.15 -8.88 69.32
N PHE A 6 -43.23 -8.92 68.55
CA PHE A 6 -43.23 -9.36 67.15
C PHE A 6 -42.70 -8.21 66.28
N ALA A 7 -41.47 -8.34 65.79
CA ALA A 7 -40.93 -7.47 64.75
C ALA A 7 -41.51 -7.90 63.40
N GLY A 8 -42.44 -7.09 62.86
CA GLY A 8 -42.98 -7.25 61.52
C GLY A 8 -41.90 -6.94 60.48
N VAL A 9 -41.44 -7.98 59.78
CA VAL A 9 -40.62 -7.83 58.57
C VAL A 9 -41.53 -7.35 57.46
N THR A 10 -41.54 -6.04 57.18
CA THR A 10 -42.08 -5.50 55.94
C THR A 10 -41.13 -5.87 54.82
N ALA A 11 -41.45 -6.92 54.07
CA ALA A 11 -40.81 -7.21 52.80
C ALA A 11 -41.00 -6.00 51.87
N PHE A 12 -39.94 -5.24 51.64
CA PHE A 12 -39.90 -4.28 50.54
C PHE A 12 -40.01 -5.08 49.24
N GLY A 13 -41.21 -5.12 48.67
CA GLY A 13 -41.39 -5.57 47.30
C GLY A 13 -40.51 -4.72 46.40
N ARG A 14 -39.45 -5.31 45.85
CA ARG A 14 -38.75 -4.72 44.71
C ARG A 14 -39.84 -4.42 43.67
N PRO A 15 -39.91 -3.18 43.13
CA PRO A 15 -40.84 -2.89 42.05
C PRO A 15 -40.61 -3.93 40.96
N ALA A 16 -41.67 -4.66 40.59
CA ALA A 16 -41.64 -5.56 39.47
C ALA A 16 -41.24 -4.71 38.26
N VAL A 17 -40.02 -4.91 37.76
CA VAL A 17 -39.63 -4.37 36.47
C VAL A 17 -40.62 -4.96 35.49
N ALA A 18 -41.51 -4.12 34.95
CA ALA A 18 -42.50 -4.55 33.99
C ALA A 18 -41.79 -5.31 32.88
N GLN A 19 -42.24 -6.52 32.59
CA GLN A 19 -41.69 -7.34 31.51
C GLN A 19 -41.75 -6.55 30.21
N THR A 20 -40.59 -6.27 29.63
CA THR A 20 -40.47 -5.49 28.39
C THR A 20 -40.68 -6.34 27.14
N CYS A 21 -40.67 -7.67 27.28
CA CYS A 21 -40.87 -8.60 26.19
C CYS A 21 -42.36 -8.94 26.01
N THR A 22 -42.80 -8.96 24.77
CA THR A 22 -44.16 -9.36 24.36
C THR A 22 -44.21 -10.85 24.02
N SER A 23 -43.13 -11.39 23.48
CA SER A 23 -42.98 -12.80 23.11
C SER A 23 -41.72 -13.44 23.72
N PHE A 24 -41.71 -14.76 23.80
CA PHE A 24 -40.66 -15.55 24.46
C PHE A 24 -40.25 -16.74 23.60
N VAL A 25 -38.95 -16.99 23.55
CA VAL A 25 -38.34 -18.11 22.83
C VAL A 25 -37.43 -18.88 23.79
N ASN A 26 -37.54 -20.20 23.79
CA ASN A 26 -36.71 -21.09 24.59
C ASN A 26 -36.40 -22.38 23.84
N ALA A 27 -35.11 -22.61 23.57
CA ALA A 27 -34.66 -23.79 22.84
C ALA A 27 -34.98 -25.12 23.56
N THR A 28 -35.02 -25.12 24.90
CA THR A 28 -35.11 -26.37 25.69
C THR A 28 -36.54 -26.86 25.88
N ASP A 29 -37.49 -25.95 26.14
CA ASP A 29 -38.88 -26.29 26.50
C ASP A 29 -39.94 -25.62 25.61
N GLY A 30 -39.51 -24.88 24.59
CA GLY A 30 -40.40 -24.26 23.61
C GLY A 30 -40.96 -25.23 22.59
N ASP A 31 -42.01 -24.78 21.91
CA ASP A 31 -42.60 -25.43 20.74
C ASP A 31 -43.11 -24.33 19.80
N ASP A 32 -42.79 -24.39 18.51
CA ASP A 32 -43.22 -23.36 17.55
C ASP A 32 -44.73 -23.37 17.28
N SER A 33 -45.45 -24.40 17.72
CA SER A 33 -46.92 -24.39 17.76
C SER A 33 -47.52 -23.57 18.91
N ASN A 34 -46.68 -23.11 19.85
CA ASN A 34 -47.12 -22.29 20.98
C ASN A 34 -47.46 -20.84 20.56
N PRO A 35 -48.22 -20.09 21.39
CA PRO A 35 -48.54 -18.70 21.11
C PRO A 35 -47.41 -17.69 21.42
N GLY A 36 -46.20 -18.14 21.81
CA GLY A 36 -45.07 -17.25 22.13
C GLY A 36 -45.13 -16.59 23.50
N SER A 37 -46.03 -17.04 24.38
CA SER A 37 -46.14 -16.50 25.75
C SER A 37 -45.04 -17.01 26.67
N GLN A 38 -44.79 -16.36 27.81
CA GLN A 38 -43.75 -16.81 28.75
C GLN A 38 -43.91 -18.27 29.23
N ILE A 39 -45.14 -18.76 29.37
CA ILE A 39 -45.42 -20.13 29.84
C ILE A 39 -45.50 -21.16 28.71
N LEU A 40 -45.62 -20.69 27.47
CA LEU A 40 -45.69 -21.48 26.26
C LEU A 40 -44.84 -20.73 25.21
N PRO A 41 -43.50 -20.77 25.34
CA PRO A 41 -42.60 -20.04 24.46
C PRO A 41 -42.47 -20.75 23.12
N TRP A 42 -42.06 -20.02 22.10
CA TRP A 42 -41.58 -20.60 20.85
C TRP A 42 -40.25 -21.31 21.05
N ARG A 43 -39.85 -22.17 20.12
CA ARG A 43 -38.62 -22.95 20.20
C ARG A 43 -37.51 -22.37 19.34
N SER A 44 -37.80 -22.01 18.09
CA SER A 44 -36.80 -21.57 17.12
C SER A 44 -36.72 -20.04 17.03
N VAL A 45 -35.52 -19.54 16.73
CA VAL A 45 -35.27 -18.10 16.58
C VAL A 45 -35.86 -17.56 15.28
N GLU A 46 -35.78 -18.35 14.21
CA GLU A 46 -36.37 -18.01 12.91
C GLU A 46 -37.89 -17.92 13.01
N PHE A 47 -38.57 -18.93 13.55
CA PHE A 47 -40.02 -18.86 13.74
C PHE A 47 -40.43 -17.66 14.61
N ALA A 48 -39.63 -17.33 15.63
CA ALA A 48 -39.86 -16.15 16.44
C ALA A 48 -39.72 -14.85 15.63
N PHE A 49 -38.72 -14.75 14.76
CA PHE A 49 -38.59 -13.64 13.83
C PHE A 49 -39.79 -13.56 12.87
N GLU A 50 -40.25 -14.68 12.31
CA GLU A 50 -41.39 -14.73 11.39
C GLU A 50 -42.71 -14.34 12.07
N SER A 51 -42.91 -14.83 13.30
CA SER A 51 -44.17 -14.69 14.03
C SER A 51 -44.32 -13.36 14.76
N ALA A 52 -43.21 -12.76 15.20
CA ALA A 52 -43.23 -11.48 15.88
C ALA A 52 -43.77 -10.36 14.96
N ASP A 53 -44.44 -9.36 15.52
CA ASP A 53 -44.81 -8.15 14.80
C ASP A 53 -43.55 -7.29 14.51
N ALA A 54 -43.63 -6.45 13.48
CA ALA A 54 -42.53 -5.51 13.21
C ALA A 54 -42.37 -4.49 14.35
N GLY A 55 -41.15 -4.35 14.84
CA GLY A 55 -40.77 -3.53 16.00
C GLY A 55 -40.97 -4.23 17.34
N GLU A 56 -41.33 -5.51 17.35
CA GLU A 56 -41.57 -6.27 18.57
C GLU A 56 -40.28 -6.61 19.34
N THR A 57 -40.37 -6.69 20.66
CA THR A 57 -39.31 -7.15 21.55
C THR A 57 -39.55 -8.59 22.02
N VAL A 58 -38.66 -9.49 21.61
CA VAL A 58 -38.71 -10.92 21.89
C VAL A 58 -37.67 -11.29 22.95
N CYS A 59 -38.08 -11.94 24.03
CA CYS A 59 -37.15 -12.47 25.03
C CYS A 59 -36.58 -13.81 24.54
N LEU A 60 -35.27 -13.83 24.31
CA LEU A 60 -34.53 -15.01 23.86
C LEU A 60 -33.83 -15.66 25.07
N ALA A 61 -34.24 -16.85 25.47
CA ALA A 61 -33.59 -17.57 26.56
C ALA A 61 -32.16 -18.01 26.16
N ALA A 62 -31.20 -17.88 27.06
CA ALA A 62 -29.86 -18.43 26.87
C ALA A 62 -29.93 -19.96 26.75
N GLY A 63 -29.08 -20.51 25.92
CA GLY A 63 -29.10 -21.91 25.53
C GLY A 63 -28.66 -22.10 24.08
N GLU A 64 -28.68 -23.34 23.64
CA GLU A 64 -28.30 -23.72 22.29
C GLU A 64 -29.54 -23.93 21.43
N TYR A 65 -29.64 -23.15 20.35
CA TYR A 65 -30.66 -23.26 19.33
C TYR A 65 -30.07 -24.09 18.18
N PHE A 66 -30.68 -25.25 17.91
CA PHE A 66 -30.12 -26.32 17.09
C PHE A 66 -31.09 -26.84 16.02
N TYR A 67 -30.49 -27.12 14.86
CA TYR A 67 -30.79 -27.84 13.61
C TYR A 67 -31.75 -29.05 13.61
N GLY A 68 -32.44 -29.41 14.71
CA GLY A 68 -33.03 -30.76 14.92
C GLY A 68 -33.87 -31.37 13.78
N ASP A 69 -34.46 -30.56 12.88
CA ASP A 69 -35.03 -30.98 11.59
C ASP A 69 -34.90 -29.88 10.48
N ASP A 70 -34.12 -28.81 10.73
CA ASP A 70 -34.14 -27.56 9.95
C ASP A 70 -32.84 -27.40 9.14
N ALA A 71 -32.85 -27.95 7.92
CA ALA A 71 -31.63 -28.13 7.13
C ALA A 71 -31.13 -26.85 6.43
N ASP A 72 -31.87 -25.76 6.54
CA ASP A 72 -31.71 -24.48 5.85
C ASP A 72 -31.36 -23.33 6.80
N GLY A 73 -30.71 -23.61 7.94
CA GLY A 73 -30.03 -22.59 8.74
C GLY A 73 -30.97 -21.62 9.44
N ILE A 74 -30.55 -20.36 9.60
CA ILE A 74 -31.40 -19.27 10.12
C ILE A 74 -31.54 -18.22 9.04
N ASP A 75 -32.76 -18.00 8.53
CA ASP A 75 -33.04 -17.01 7.50
C ASP A 75 -34.00 -15.90 7.97
N PHE A 76 -33.43 -14.71 8.20
CA PHE A 76 -34.21 -13.52 8.50
C PHE A 76 -34.54 -12.75 7.21
N SER A 77 -35.52 -13.24 6.44
CA SER A 77 -35.83 -12.78 5.07
C SER A 77 -37.21 -12.12 4.89
N ILE A 78 -37.62 -11.24 5.82
CA ILE A 78 -38.87 -10.45 5.69
C ILE A 78 -38.55 -8.96 5.49
N ASP A 79 -38.87 -8.43 4.30
CA ASP A 79 -38.60 -7.04 3.92
C ASP A 79 -39.24 -6.02 4.87
N GLY A 80 -38.43 -5.04 5.28
CA GLY A 80 -38.78 -3.96 6.21
C GLY A 80 -38.99 -4.40 7.66
N LYS A 81 -38.88 -5.68 7.99
CA LYS A 81 -39.17 -6.19 9.33
C LYS A 81 -38.03 -5.90 10.29
N SER A 82 -38.37 -5.35 11.45
CA SER A 82 -37.41 -5.14 12.54
C SER A 82 -37.86 -5.91 13.78
N VAL A 83 -36.93 -6.56 14.49
CA VAL A 83 -37.20 -7.31 15.72
C VAL A 83 -36.04 -7.11 16.69
N ASP A 84 -36.36 -6.88 17.95
CA ASP A 84 -35.38 -6.79 19.05
C ASP A 84 -35.38 -8.10 19.86
N PHE A 85 -34.30 -8.87 19.81
CA PHE A 85 -34.08 -10.05 20.65
C PHE A 85 -33.32 -9.68 21.92
N VAL A 86 -33.98 -9.74 23.08
CA VAL A 86 -33.36 -9.49 24.39
C VAL A 86 -32.87 -10.82 24.98
N ILE A 87 -31.56 -10.95 25.18
CA ILE A 87 -30.95 -12.20 25.67
C ILE A 87 -31.14 -12.34 27.19
N ARG A 88 -31.65 -13.49 27.62
CA ARG A 88 -32.03 -13.76 29.02
C ARG A 88 -31.39 -15.03 29.52
N ALA A 89 -30.51 -14.94 30.53
CA ALA A 89 -29.98 -16.11 31.22
C ALA A 89 -31.10 -17.10 31.61
N PHE A 90 -30.90 -18.38 31.32
CA PHE A 90 -31.89 -19.43 31.53
C PHE A 90 -31.19 -20.74 31.93
N ALA A 91 -31.75 -21.45 32.92
CA ALA A 91 -31.22 -22.72 33.42
C ALA A 91 -29.71 -22.74 33.80
N GLY A 92 -29.11 -21.58 34.07
CA GLY A 92 -27.68 -21.45 34.38
C GLY A 92 -26.81 -21.09 33.16
N GLU A 93 -27.36 -21.12 31.95
CA GLU A 93 -26.73 -20.63 30.73
C GLU A 93 -26.81 -19.09 30.67
N THR A 94 -25.77 -18.47 30.14
CA THR A 94 -25.65 -17.01 29.94
C THR A 94 -25.33 -16.63 28.50
N GLU A 95 -25.34 -17.62 27.60
CA GLU A 95 -24.95 -17.50 26.21
C GLU A 95 -26.07 -18.03 25.32
N VAL A 96 -26.40 -17.33 24.24
CA VAL A 96 -27.19 -17.89 23.15
C VAL A 96 -26.24 -18.45 22.11
N ARG A 97 -26.38 -19.74 21.79
CA ARG A 97 -25.58 -20.42 20.77
C ARG A 97 -26.48 -20.75 19.59
N LEU A 98 -26.33 -20.01 18.49
CA LEU A 98 -26.97 -20.29 17.20
C LEU A 98 -26.10 -21.29 16.45
N SER A 99 -26.42 -22.56 16.60
CA SER A 99 -25.56 -23.65 16.17
C SER A 99 -26.00 -24.13 14.79
N GLU A 100 -25.93 -23.21 13.83
CA GLU A 100 -26.44 -23.41 12.48
C GLU A 100 -25.36 -23.23 11.43
N ARG A 101 -25.56 -23.88 10.28
CA ARG A 101 -24.61 -23.83 9.17
C ARG A 101 -24.56 -22.46 8.51
N PHE A 102 -25.67 -21.74 8.47
CA PHE A 102 -25.66 -20.37 7.99
C PHE A 102 -26.65 -19.49 8.72
N VAL A 103 -26.33 -18.20 8.77
CA VAL A 103 -27.23 -17.15 9.24
C VAL A 103 -27.34 -16.13 8.12
N ARG A 104 -28.56 -15.88 7.64
CA ARG A 104 -28.86 -14.92 6.59
C ARG A 104 -29.75 -13.80 7.10
N ILE A 105 -29.42 -12.57 6.69
CA ILE A 105 -30.20 -11.36 6.95
C ILE A 105 -30.51 -10.74 5.59
N ASP A 106 -31.80 -10.70 5.24
CA ASP A 106 -32.32 -10.11 4.00
C ASP A 106 -33.62 -9.36 4.28
N THR A 107 -33.54 -8.39 5.19
CA THR A 107 -34.72 -7.65 5.69
C THR A 107 -34.92 -6.31 4.97
N GLY A 108 -34.20 -6.04 3.87
CA GLY A 108 -34.25 -4.81 3.09
C GLY A 108 -33.78 -3.60 3.89
N THR A 109 -34.71 -2.89 4.53
CA THR A 109 -34.43 -1.76 5.43
C THR A 109 -34.64 -2.11 6.92
N GLY A 110 -35.02 -3.36 7.19
CA GLY A 110 -35.27 -3.88 8.53
C GLY A 110 -34.02 -4.02 9.39
N VAL A 111 -34.25 -4.26 10.68
CA VAL A 111 -33.19 -4.41 11.70
C VAL A 111 -33.46 -5.63 12.58
N VAL A 112 -32.55 -6.60 12.57
CA VAL A 112 -32.49 -7.68 13.54
C VAL A 112 -31.50 -7.29 14.62
N ARG A 113 -31.99 -6.92 15.80
CA ARG A 113 -31.15 -6.44 16.90
C ARG A 113 -31.07 -7.47 18.02
N PHE A 114 -29.88 -7.70 18.54
CA PHE A 114 -29.65 -8.47 19.76
C PHE A 114 -29.23 -7.54 20.88
N LEU A 115 -30.00 -7.58 21.97
CA LEU A 115 -29.87 -6.70 23.13
C LEU A 115 -29.46 -7.50 24.37
N ALA A 116 -28.52 -6.97 25.15
CA ALA A 116 -28.22 -7.54 26.46
C ALA A 116 -29.42 -7.40 27.41
N GLY A 117 -29.83 -8.52 28.00
CA GLY A 117 -30.85 -8.56 29.04
C GLY A 117 -30.25 -8.97 30.37
N THR A 118 -30.47 -10.23 30.75
CA THR A 118 -29.77 -10.84 31.92
C THR A 118 -28.58 -11.69 31.50
N ALA A 119 -28.31 -11.73 30.20
CA ALA A 119 -27.20 -12.34 29.52
C ALA A 119 -26.86 -11.46 28.31
N ASP A 120 -25.62 -11.55 27.83
CA ASP A 120 -25.05 -10.64 26.84
C ASP A 120 -24.11 -11.34 25.85
N GLU A 121 -24.04 -12.66 25.86
CA GLU A 121 -23.20 -13.45 24.95
C GLU A 121 -24.07 -14.08 23.84
N LEU A 122 -23.64 -13.88 22.59
CA LEU A 122 -24.24 -14.49 21.40
C LEU A 122 -23.13 -15.17 20.60
N THR A 123 -23.28 -16.44 20.28
CA THR A 123 -22.31 -17.17 19.47
C THR A 123 -22.96 -17.80 18.25
N LEU A 124 -22.37 -17.61 17.07
CA LEU A 124 -22.80 -18.25 15.83
C LEU A 124 -21.83 -19.38 15.46
N GLY A 125 -22.34 -20.54 15.07
CA GLY A 125 -21.52 -21.67 14.61
C GLY A 125 -20.61 -22.27 15.68
N ARG A 126 -21.10 -22.33 16.91
CA ARG A 126 -20.47 -23.10 17.98
C ARG A 126 -21.57 -23.72 18.82
N GLY A 127 -21.64 -25.04 18.81
CA GLY A 127 -22.67 -25.81 19.51
C GLY A 127 -22.15 -27.15 19.99
N LEU A 128 -22.72 -27.64 21.09
CA LEU A 128 -22.57 -29.03 21.51
C LEU A 128 -23.64 -29.83 20.77
N VAL A 129 -23.26 -30.33 19.61
CA VAL A 129 -24.18 -31.20 18.88
C VAL A 129 -24.45 -32.43 19.73
N ASN A 130 -25.74 -32.70 19.88
CA ASN A 130 -26.31 -33.82 20.61
C ASN A 130 -26.12 -35.14 19.83
N SER A 131 -24.98 -35.32 19.15
CA SER A 131 -24.58 -36.62 18.64
C SER A 131 -23.46 -37.15 19.52
N ASP A 132 -23.80 -38.17 20.31
CA ASP A 132 -22.82 -39.05 20.97
C ASP A 132 -22.00 -39.87 19.94
N ASP A 133 -22.06 -39.52 18.64
CA ASP A 133 -21.40 -40.24 17.56
C ASP A 133 -20.12 -39.52 17.10
N PRO A 134 -18.94 -39.89 17.64
CA PRO A 134 -17.66 -39.35 17.21
C PRO A 134 -17.26 -39.75 15.78
N SER A 135 -18.07 -40.54 15.05
CA SER A 135 -17.82 -40.90 13.66
C SER A 135 -18.39 -39.92 12.62
N GLU A 136 -19.17 -38.92 13.06
CA GLU A 136 -19.70 -37.85 12.20
C GLU A 136 -19.14 -36.47 12.61
N PRO A 137 -17.83 -36.19 12.40
CA PRO A 137 -17.22 -34.90 12.75
C PRO A 137 -17.84 -33.69 12.02
N ASP A 138 -18.58 -33.93 10.95
CA ASP A 138 -19.33 -32.93 10.17
C ASP A 138 -20.71 -32.59 10.76
N LEU A 139 -21.14 -33.31 11.79
CA LEU A 139 -22.23 -32.86 12.64
C LEU A 139 -21.76 -31.83 13.66
N LEU A 140 -20.45 -31.55 13.81
CA LEU A 140 -20.04 -30.41 14.63
C LEU A 140 -20.47 -29.11 13.93
N ASN A 141 -21.37 -28.36 14.54
CA ASN A 141 -22.01 -27.16 13.98
C ASN A 141 -21.01 -26.02 13.79
N PHE A 142 -20.31 -26.02 12.66
CA PHE A 142 -19.49 -24.90 12.22
C PHE A 142 -20.34 -23.94 11.39
N MET A 143 -20.16 -22.63 11.61
CA MET A 143 -20.76 -21.63 10.75
C MET A 143 -20.06 -21.68 9.39
N HIS A 144 -20.79 -22.05 8.34
CA HIS A 144 -20.35 -21.99 6.95
C HIS A 144 -20.53 -20.59 6.39
N SER A 145 -21.64 -19.91 6.64
CA SER A 145 -21.79 -18.53 6.20
C SER A 145 -22.57 -17.63 7.15
N LEU A 146 -22.12 -16.38 7.25
CA LEU A 146 -22.93 -15.26 7.72
C LEU A 146 -23.17 -14.36 6.52
N GLU A 147 -24.43 -14.24 6.10
CA GLU A 147 -24.82 -13.53 4.89
C GLU A 147 -25.70 -12.33 5.24
N LEU A 148 -25.19 -11.13 4.98
CA LEU A 148 -25.91 -9.88 5.14
C LEU A 148 -26.27 -9.36 3.75
N VAL A 149 -27.33 -9.93 3.18
CA VAL A 149 -27.79 -9.62 1.82
C VAL A 149 -28.39 -8.21 1.77
N SER A 150 -29.25 -7.88 2.73
CA SER A 150 -29.84 -6.56 2.93
C SER A 150 -30.33 -6.38 4.38
N GLY A 151 -30.59 -5.15 4.81
CA GLY A 151 -31.01 -4.85 6.19
C GLY A 151 -29.85 -4.72 7.18
N THR A 152 -30.14 -4.73 8.48
CA THR A 152 -29.13 -4.56 9.53
C THR A 152 -29.19 -5.67 10.57
N MET A 153 -28.05 -6.29 10.88
CA MET A 153 -27.83 -7.06 12.10
C MET A 153 -27.13 -6.16 13.12
N ASP A 154 -27.78 -5.87 14.24
CA ASP A 154 -27.26 -4.99 15.28
C ASP A 154 -26.95 -5.80 16.54
N VAL A 155 -25.67 -5.96 16.84
CA VAL A 155 -25.13 -6.66 18.00
C VAL A 155 -24.33 -5.71 18.89
N SER A 156 -24.59 -4.40 18.83
CA SER A 156 -23.85 -3.40 19.60
C SER A 156 -23.95 -3.58 21.12
N ASP A 157 -25.05 -4.16 21.59
CA ASP A 157 -25.33 -4.39 23.01
C ASP A 157 -24.91 -5.79 23.50
N VAL A 158 -24.41 -6.67 22.63
CA VAL A 158 -24.02 -8.05 22.99
C VAL A 158 -22.61 -8.38 22.52
N SER A 159 -21.94 -9.27 23.24
CA SER A 159 -20.68 -9.88 22.82
C SER A 159 -20.96 -10.98 21.80
N LEU A 160 -20.99 -10.61 20.51
CA LEU A 160 -21.09 -11.57 19.40
C LEU A 160 -19.76 -12.31 19.24
N THR A 161 -19.76 -13.64 19.25
CA THR A 161 -18.61 -14.48 18.88
C THR A 161 -18.95 -15.31 17.66
N LEU A 162 -18.11 -15.22 16.62
CA LEU A 162 -18.25 -16.04 15.43
C LEU A 162 -17.34 -17.27 15.59
N GLY A 163 -17.97 -18.41 15.83
CA GLY A 163 -17.35 -19.72 16.10
C GLY A 163 -16.44 -20.18 14.97
N GLU A 164 -15.47 -21.04 15.29
CA GLU A 164 -14.47 -21.53 14.34
C GLU A 164 -15.14 -22.05 13.07
N SER A 165 -14.57 -21.68 11.93
CA SER A 165 -14.86 -22.41 10.70
C SER A 165 -13.83 -23.50 10.57
N VAL A 166 -14.28 -24.75 10.56
CA VAL A 166 -13.52 -25.81 9.90
C VAL A 166 -14.29 -26.16 8.65
N GLY A 167 -14.03 -25.38 7.60
CA GLY A 167 -14.01 -26.00 6.28
C GLY A 167 -12.92 -27.07 6.35
N ASN A 168 -13.30 -28.34 6.47
CA ASN A 168 -12.39 -29.41 6.12
C ASN A 168 -12.51 -29.58 4.60
N PRO A 169 -11.63 -28.97 3.79
CA PRO A 169 -11.73 -29.08 2.34
C PRO A 169 -11.57 -30.53 1.85
N ASP A 170 -11.02 -31.42 2.67
CA ASP A 170 -10.87 -32.85 2.37
C ASP A 170 -12.12 -33.68 2.73
N PHE A 171 -13.13 -33.08 3.37
CA PHE A 171 -14.37 -33.79 3.68
C PHE A 171 -15.28 -33.92 2.45
N VAL A 172 -15.57 -35.17 2.11
CA VAL A 172 -16.55 -35.56 1.10
C VAL A 172 -17.69 -36.24 1.85
N HIS A 173 -18.89 -35.66 1.82
CA HIS A 173 -20.05 -36.21 2.53
C HIS A 173 -20.31 -37.66 2.09
N PRO A 174 -20.32 -38.65 3.01
CA PRO A 174 -20.37 -40.07 2.64
C PRO A 174 -21.63 -40.43 1.83
N ASP A 175 -22.77 -39.82 2.16
CA ASP A 175 -24.04 -40.02 1.43
C ASP A 175 -24.31 -38.99 0.32
N ASN A 176 -23.45 -37.98 0.16
CA ASN A 176 -23.65 -36.88 -0.79
C ASN A 176 -22.29 -36.40 -1.33
N PRO A 177 -21.54 -37.26 -2.04
CA PRO A 177 -20.16 -36.96 -2.44
C PRO A 177 -20.03 -35.75 -3.37
N ASP A 178 -21.14 -35.31 -3.99
CA ASP A 178 -21.21 -34.08 -4.79
C ASP A 178 -21.29 -32.81 -3.93
N LYS A 179 -21.54 -32.95 -2.62
CA LYS A 179 -21.49 -31.87 -1.63
C LYS A 179 -20.12 -31.91 -0.95
N THR A 180 -19.13 -31.28 -1.59
CA THR A 180 -17.92 -30.85 -0.89
C THR A 180 -18.30 -29.82 0.16
N ALA A 181 -17.75 -29.90 1.37
CA ALA A 181 -17.84 -28.77 2.29
C ALA A 181 -17.41 -27.51 1.52
N PRO A 182 -18.18 -26.40 1.55
CA PRO A 182 -17.67 -25.16 0.99
C PRO A 182 -16.32 -24.92 1.65
N GLY A 183 -15.27 -24.83 0.83
CA GLY A 183 -13.89 -24.89 1.31
C GLY A 183 -13.56 -23.84 2.36
N ASP A 184 -14.34 -22.76 2.42
CA ASP A 184 -14.15 -21.65 3.33
C ASP A 184 -15.47 -21.26 3.98
N ALA A 185 -15.48 -21.00 5.30
CA ALA A 185 -16.56 -20.18 5.82
C ALA A 185 -16.45 -18.77 5.26
N ALA A 186 -17.58 -18.29 4.76
CA ALA A 186 -17.70 -16.99 4.16
C ALA A 186 -18.48 -16.03 5.07
N ILE A 187 -17.97 -14.82 5.23
CA ILE A 187 -18.78 -13.72 5.75
C ILE A 187 -19.07 -12.83 4.57
N ARG A 188 -20.29 -12.95 4.07
CA ARG A 188 -20.73 -12.26 2.88
C ARG A 188 -21.55 -11.05 3.30
N ILE A 189 -21.08 -9.87 2.93
CA ILE A 189 -21.79 -8.63 3.19
C ILE A 189 -22.08 -8.02 1.83
N ASP A 190 -23.32 -8.18 1.37
CA ASP A 190 -23.77 -7.58 0.13
C ASP A 190 -24.26 -6.14 0.41
N ASN A 191 -25.57 -5.92 0.53
CA ASN A 191 -26.16 -4.62 0.88
C ASN A 191 -26.63 -4.54 2.33
N GLY A 192 -26.30 -5.54 3.15
CA GLY A 192 -26.61 -5.53 4.57
C GLY A 192 -25.57 -4.79 5.41
N ARG A 193 -25.87 -4.64 6.71
CA ARG A 193 -25.01 -3.97 7.69
C ARG A 193 -24.87 -4.81 8.95
N LEU A 194 -23.63 -4.96 9.43
CA LEU A 194 -23.34 -5.48 10.78
C LEU A 194 -22.95 -4.30 11.67
N ILE A 195 -23.68 -4.07 12.76
CA ILE A 195 -23.35 -3.06 13.78
C ILE A 195 -22.89 -3.77 15.05
N GLY A 196 -21.75 -3.34 15.60
CA GLY A 196 -21.18 -3.88 16.84
C GLY A 196 -19.74 -4.35 16.64
N ASN A 197 -19.19 -5.00 17.67
CA ASN A 197 -17.81 -5.49 17.68
C ASN A 197 -17.80 -7.02 17.78
N PRO A 198 -18.00 -7.74 16.67
CA PRO A 198 -17.88 -9.20 16.69
C PRO A 198 -16.49 -9.61 17.20
N GLY A 199 -16.48 -10.50 18.18
CA GLY A 199 -15.36 -11.35 18.51
C GLY A 199 -15.24 -12.49 17.52
N TRP A 200 -14.00 -12.90 17.26
CA TRP A 200 -13.67 -13.86 16.21
C TRP A 200 -12.93 -15.04 16.82
N ALA A 201 -13.45 -16.25 16.64
CA ALA A 201 -12.66 -17.43 16.95
C ALA A 201 -11.45 -17.50 16.00
N PRO A 202 -10.25 -17.86 16.50
CA PRO A 202 -9.04 -17.91 15.69
C PRO A 202 -9.20 -18.93 14.55
N GLY A 203 -8.88 -18.53 13.33
CA GLY A 203 -8.96 -19.40 12.16
C GLY A 203 -8.88 -18.61 10.85
N SER A 204 -8.49 -19.28 9.76
CA SER A 204 -8.60 -18.73 8.41
C SER A 204 -10.07 -18.62 8.01
N ARG A 205 -10.46 -17.50 7.39
CA ARG A 205 -11.79 -17.31 6.79
C ARG A 205 -11.70 -16.55 5.48
N THR A 206 -12.76 -16.66 4.68
CA THR A 206 -12.96 -15.80 3.51
C THR A 206 -14.00 -14.73 3.85
N TYR A 207 -13.63 -13.46 3.80
CA TYR A 207 -14.54 -12.33 3.96
C TYR A 207 -14.86 -11.82 2.56
N ILE A 208 -16.14 -11.69 2.22
CA ILE A 208 -16.58 -11.27 0.90
C ILE A 208 -17.44 -10.01 1.06
N TYR A 209 -16.93 -8.90 0.56
CA TYR A 209 -17.65 -7.63 0.50
C TYR A 209 -18.17 -7.42 -0.92
N ALA A 210 -19.49 -7.38 -1.05
CA ALA A 210 -20.19 -7.41 -2.31
C ALA A 210 -21.37 -6.40 -2.28
N SER A 211 -21.09 -5.15 -1.92
CA SER A 211 -22.11 -4.11 -1.88
C SER A 211 -22.35 -3.45 -3.23
N THR A 212 -23.62 -3.24 -3.57
CA THR A 212 -24.06 -2.45 -4.74
C THR A 212 -24.22 -0.96 -4.41
N GLY A 213 -24.19 -0.57 -3.13
CA GLY A 213 -24.34 0.80 -2.66
C GLY A 213 -23.11 1.29 -1.89
N PRO A 214 -22.94 2.62 -1.71
CA PRO A 214 -21.88 3.14 -0.86
C PRO A 214 -22.07 2.60 0.56
N ILE A 215 -21.00 2.02 1.13
CA ILE A 215 -20.98 1.55 2.51
C ILE A 215 -20.78 2.75 3.44
N GLY A 216 -21.68 3.74 3.34
CA GLY A 216 -21.65 4.93 4.18
C GLY A 216 -22.04 4.52 5.60
N ASP A 217 -21.09 4.56 6.53
CA ASP A 217 -21.25 4.28 7.97
C ASP A 217 -21.46 2.82 8.39
N ALA A 218 -21.29 1.82 7.51
CA ALA A 218 -21.20 0.44 7.99
C ALA A 218 -19.81 0.24 8.62
N SER A 219 -19.72 0.49 9.93
CA SER A 219 -18.56 0.16 10.73
C SER A 219 -18.48 -1.36 10.89
N ILE A 220 -18.19 -2.09 9.80
CA ILE A 220 -17.79 -3.47 9.96
C ILE A 220 -16.39 -3.41 10.52
N VAL A 221 -16.30 -3.67 11.83
CA VAL A 221 -15.03 -3.84 12.51
C VAL A 221 -14.51 -5.20 12.08
N LEU A 222 -13.65 -5.19 11.06
CA LEU A 222 -12.84 -6.35 10.71
C LEU A 222 -12.10 -6.81 11.97
N PRO A 223 -11.85 -8.12 12.12
CA PRO A 223 -10.98 -8.60 13.18
C PRO A 223 -9.68 -7.82 13.19
N ALA A 224 -9.18 -7.48 14.38
CA ALA A 224 -7.90 -6.82 14.54
C ALA A 224 -6.69 -7.69 14.11
N ALA A 225 -6.92 -8.86 13.51
CA ALA A 225 -5.90 -9.69 12.87
C ALA A 225 -6.57 -10.63 11.85
N LEU A 226 -6.20 -10.52 10.58
CA LEU A 226 -6.67 -11.40 9.49
C LEU A 226 -5.66 -12.50 9.10
N ALA A 227 -4.75 -12.88 10.01
CA ALA A 227 -3.70 -13.84 9.70
C ALA A 227 -4.26 -15.16 9.15
N GLY A 228 -3.78 -15.57 7.97
CA GLY A 228 -4.22 -16.76 7.25
C GLY A 228 -5.55 -16.61 6.50
N SER A 229 -6.29 -15.51 6.69
CA SER A 229 -7.60 -15.27 6.08
C SER A 229 -7.49 -14.61 4.69
N THR A 230 -8.54 -14.74 3.89
CA THR A 230 -8.74 -13.99 2.63
C THR A 230 -9.82 -12.93 2.83
N LEU A 231 -9.54 -11.69 2.43
CA LEU A 231 -10.51 -10.59 2.36
C LEU A 231 -10.70 -10.23 0.88
N SER A 232 -11.86 -10.56 0.32
CA SER A 232 -12.24 -10.35 -1.07
C SER A 232 -13.25 -9.21 -1.20
N PHE A 233 -13.01 -8.34 -2.17
CA PHE A 233 -13.90 -7.25 -2.58
C PHE A 233 -14.43 -7.59 -3.97
N GLU A 234 -15.74 -7.80 -4.14
CA GLU A 234 -16.30 -8.37 -5.38
C GLU A 234 -17.22 -7.42 -6.16
N GLN A 235 -17.55 -6.23 -5.65
CA GLN A 235 -18.55 -5.36 -6.29
C GLN A 235 -18.13 -3.89 -6.51
N ALA A 236 -18.82 -3.25 -7.45
CA ALA A 236 -18.46 -1.97 -8.08
C ALA A 236 -18.62 -0.71 -7.22
N ALA A 237 -19.18 -0.80 -6.01
CA ALA A 237 -19.35 0.37 -5.15
C ALA A 237 -18.06 0.78 -4.44
N THR A 238 -18.03 2.01 -3.91
CA THR A 238 -16.94 2.43 -3.02
C THR A 238 -17.11 1.80 -1.63
N ILE A 239 -16.05 1.21 -1.11
CA ILE A 239 -15.96 0.56 0.19
C ILE A 239 -15.00 1.38 1.05
N GLU A 240 -15.43 1.86 2.21
CA GLU A 240 -14.62 2.68 3.12
C GLU A 240 -14.37 1.95 4.45
N PHE A 241 -13.11 1.94 4.89
CA PHE A 241 -12.66 1.36 6.16
C PHE A 241 -12.17 2.47 7.10
N PRO A 242 -13.02 2.96 8.02
CA PRO A 242 -12.68 4.06 8.92
C PRO A 242 -11.75 3.65 10.07
N ASN A 243 -11.61 2.34 10.32
CA ASN A 243 -10.84 1.78 11.43
C ASN A 243 -9.54 1.15 10.94
N ALA A 244 -8.56 1.05 11.84
CA ALA A 244 -7.29 0.41 11.53
C ALA A 244 -7.48 -1.08 11.20
N LEU A 245 -6.79 -1.57 10.17
CA LEU A 245 -6.82 -2.95 9.72
C LEU A 245 -5.46 -3.61 9.93
N ASP A 246 -5.43 -4.77 10.58
CA ASP A 246 -4.23 -5.60 10.66
C ASP A 246 -4.38 -6.83 9.77
N ALA A 247 -3.80 -6.72 8.58
CA ALA A 247 -3.82 -7.72 7.53
C ALA A 247 -2.49 -8.49 7.44
N ARG A 248 -1.72 -8.57 8.54
CA ARG A 248 -0.49 -9.34 8.59
C ARG A 248 -0.78 -10.83 8.37
N GLY A 249 -0.31 -11.36 7.24
CA GLY A 249 -0.54 -12.75 6.84
C GLY A 249 -1.88 -13.03 6.19
N ALA A 250 -2.64 -11.98 5.84
CA ALA A 250 -3.89 -12.11 5.11
C ALA A 250 -3.67 -12.04 3.58
N ARG A 251 -4.63 -12.53 2.80
CA ARG A 251 -4.73 -12.27 1.36
C ARG A 251 -5.83 -11.22 1.13
N LEU A 252 -5.51 -10.07 0.55
CA LEU A 252 -6.50 -9.06 0.14
C LEU A 252 -6.71 -9.18 -1.38
N GLN A 253 -7.93 -9.49 -1.80
CA GLN A 253 -8.30 -9.68 -3.21
C GLN A 253 -9.27 -8.58 -3.67
N PHE A 254 -8.91 -7.87 -4.74
CA PHE A 254 -9.68 -6.78 -5.31
C PHE A 254 -10.26 -7.22 -6.66
N GLY A 255 -11.52 -7.63 -6.67
CA GLY A 255 -12.20 -8.17 -7.84
C GLY A 255 -13.22 -7.25 -8.51
N HIS A 256 -13.15 -5.94 -8.27
CA HIS A 256 -14.20 -5.00 -8.66
C HIS A 256 -13.72 -3.78 -9.45
N SER A 257 -14.70 -2.98 -9.90
CA SER A 257 -14.49 -1.70 -10.59
C SER A 257 -14.64 -0.45 -9.69
N GLY A 258 -15.13 -0.61 -8.45
CA GLY A 258 -15.26 0.46 -7.45
C GLY A 258 -13.95 0.85 -6.75
N ALA A 259 -14.01 1.76 -5.78
CA ALA A 259 -12.85 2.14 -4.97
C ALA A 259 -12.87 1.43 -3.59
N VAL A 260 -11.74 0.93 -3.10
CA VAL A 260 -11.57 0.56 -1.68
C VAL A 260 -10.73 1.62 -1.01
N VAL A 261 -11.25 2.26 0.03
CA VAL A 261 -10.56 3.33 0.76
C VAL A 261 -10.32 2.88 2.20
N PHE A 262 -9.05 2.83 2.61
CA PHE A 262 -8.65 2.65 4.00
C PHE A 262 -8.32 4.02 4.59
N GLU A 263 -9.25 4.58 5.35
CA GLU A 263 -9.10 5.93 5.94
C GLU A 263 -8.11 5.93 7.12
N SER A 264 -7.87 4.76 7.71
CA SER A 264 -7.02 4.57 8.88
C SER A 264 -5.80 3.70 8.56
N GLU A 265 -5.06 3.35 9.62
CA GLU A 265 -3.83 2.57 9.51
C GLU A 265 -4.07 1.15 8.99
N VAL A 266 -3.27 0.70 8.02
CA VAL A 266 -3.24 -0.69 7.56
C VAL A 266 -1.88 -1.31 7.86
N ARG A 267 -1.87 -2.39 8.66
CA ARG A 267 -0.66 -3.17 8.98
C ARG A 267 -0.55 -4.37 8.07
N LEU A 268 0.58 -4.49 7.39
CA LEU A 268 0.90 -5.55 6.45
C LEU A 268 2.17 -6.27 6.89
N ASN A 269 2.27 -7.57 6.59
CA ASN A 269 3.53 -8.30 6.72
C ASN A 269 3.96 -8.69 5.31
N ALA A 270 5.00 -8.05 4.80
CA ALA A 270 5.44 -8.22 3.41
C ALA A 270 5.79 -9.68 3.07
N ALA A 271 6.14 -10.51 4.05
CA ALA A 271 6.50 -11.90 3.80
C ALA A 271 5.29 -12.84 3.62
N THR A 272 4.11 -12.41 4.04
CA THR A 272 2.93 -13.30 4.16
C THR A 272 1.64 -12.67 3.66
N THR A 273 1.59 -11.35 3.53
CA THR A 273 0.42 -10.63 3.04
C THR A 273 0.45 -10.60 1.52
N ILE A 274 -0.64 -11.04 0.89
CA ILE A 274 -0.79 -11.06 -0.57
C ILE A 274 -1.82 -9.99 -0.94
N LEU A 275 -1.48 -9.08 -1.84
CA LEU A 275 -2.42 -8.16 -2.46
C LEU A 275 -2.61 -8.58 -3.92
N GLU A 276 -3.84 -8.75 -4.36
CA GLU A 276 -4.11 -9.29 -5.70
C GLU A 276 -5.35 -8.64 -6.30
N TRP A 277 -5.27 -8.18 -7.55
CA TRP A 277 -6.46 -7.86 -8.32
C TRP A 277 -6.88 -9.10 -9.09
N THR A 278 -8.17 -9.43 -9.07
CA THR A 278 -8.66 -10.49 -9.94
C THR A 278 -8.78 -9.98 -11.38
N ASN A 279 -8.65 -10.89 -12.34
CA ASN A 279 -8.55 -10.55 -13.76
C ASN A 279 -9.69 -9.64 -14.24
N GLY A 280 -9.35 -8.43 -14.67
CA GLY A 280 -10.29 -7.45 -15.24
C GLY A 280 -10.85 -6.42 -14.25
N ALA A 281 -10.48 -6.48 -12.97
CA ALA A 281 -10.87 -5.48 -11.98
C ALA A 281 -10.15 -4.14 -12.24
N THR A 282 -10.90 -3.09 -12.60
CA THR A 282 -10.37 -1.73 -12.90
C THR A 282 -10.57 -0.75 -11.75
N GLY A 283 -10.94 -1.25 -10.57
CA GLY A 283 -11.17 -0.43 -9.38
C GLY A 283 -9.90 0.23 -8.86
N SER A 284 -10.06 1.20 -7.96
CA SER A 284 -8.94 1.80 -7.25
C SER A 284 -8.86 1.33 -5.81
N VAL A 285 -7.65 1.33 -5.24
CA VAL A 285 -7.43 1.12 -3.81
C VAL A 285 -6.71 2.34 -3.27
N SER A 286 -7.29 3.02 -2.29
CA SER A 286 -6.70 4.17 -1.60
C SER A 286 -6.38 3.80 -0.16
N PHE A 287 -5.17 4.10 0.27
CA PHE A 287 -4.72 4.05 1.65
C PHE A 287 -4.49 5.49 2.09
N ASP A 288 -5.54 6.12 2.62
CA ASP A 288 -5.52 7.52 3.07
C ASP A 288 -4.84 7.62 4.44
N GLY A 289 -4.90 6.55 5.24
CA GLY A 289 -4.11 6.38 6.45
C GLY A 289 -2.69 5.84 6.22
N ASP A 290 -2.03 5.49 7.33
CA ASP A 290 -0.67 4.92 7.28
C ASP A 290 -0.69 3.47 6.81
N VAL A 291 0.09 3.12 5.80
CA VAL A 291 0.41 1.72 5.48
C VAL A 291 1.68 1.34 6.22
N ARG A 292 1.57 0.54 7.28
CA ARG A 292 2.71 0.02 8.05
C ARG A 292 3.11 -1.35 7.53
N VAL A 293 4.31 -1.43 6.98
CA VAL A 293 4.88 -2.69 6.47
C VAL A 293 5.90 -3.20 7.46
N THR A 294 5.62 -4.38 8.00
CA THR A 294 6.57 -5.17 8.78
C THR A 294 7.09 -6.33 7.94
N SER A 295 8.28 -6.83 8.26
CA SER A 295 8.77 -8.10 7.73
C SER A 295 9.36 -8.90 8.87
N THR A 296 8.85 -10.11 9.08
CA THR A 296 9.40 -11.04 10.08
C THR A 296 10.52 -11.91 9.52
N GLN A 297 10.71 -11.91 8.20
CA GLN A 297 11.73 -12.71 7.54
C GLN A 297 12.99 -11.88 7.27
N THR A 298 14.15 -12.52 7.39
CA THR A 298 15.44 -11.95 6.97
C THR A 298 15.62 -11.96 5.46
N ALA A 299 14.83 -12.74 4.72
CA ALA A 299 14.97 -12.96 3.28
C ALA A 299 14.19 -11.95 2.41
N GLY A 300 13.58 -10.93 3.01
CA GLY A 300 12.76 -9.96 2.30
C GLY A 300 11.32 -10.42 2.14
N GLY A 301 10.38 -9.54 2.42
CA GLY A 301 8.97 -9.72 2.04
C GLY A 301 8.64 -8.87 0.82
N GLU A 302 7.71 -9.31 -0.01
CA GLU A 302 7.26 -8.55 -1.18
C GLU A 302 5.79 -8.18 -1.05
N LEU A 303 5.51 -6.87 -1.13
CA LEU A 303 4.17 -6.37 -1.34
C LEU A 303 3.98 -6.11 -2.82
N VAL A 304 3.34 -7.05 -3.51
CA VAL A 304 3.13 -6.98 -4.96
C VAL A 304 1.76 -6.39 -5.25
N PHE A 305 1.72 -5.30 -6.01
CA PHE A 305 0.52 -4.73 -6.61
C PHE A 305 0.47 -5.13 -8.07
N SER A 306 -0.32 -6.15 -8.39
CA SER A 306 -0.55 -6.64 -9.76
C SER A 306 -2.00 -6.47 -10.16
N GLY A 307 -2.27 -5.83 -11.30
CA GLY A 307 -3.64 -5.57 -11.77
C GLY A 307 -3.77 -4.38 -12.71
N PRO A 308 -4.94 -4.08 -13.26
CA PRO A 308 -5.19 -2.84 -14.01
C PRO A 308 -5.72 -1.69 -13.13
N GLY A 309 -5.96 -1.93 -11.84
CA GLY A 309 -6.49 -0.93 -10.92
C GLY A 309 -5.46 0.08 -10.43
N ASP A 310 -5.93 1.28 -10.07
CA ASP A 310 -5.08 2.31 -9.50
C ASP A 310 -4.84 2.05 -8.00
N VAL A 311 -3.66 2.40 -7.50
CA VAL A 311 -3.29 2.31 -6.09
C VAL A 311 -2.83 3.68 -5.60
N TYR A 312 -3.42 4.18 -4.53
CA TYR A 312 -3.05 5.44 -3.90
C TYR A 312 -2.59 5.16 -2.47
N ILE A 313 -1.38 5.58 -2.10
CA ILE A 313 -0.82 5.42 -0.76
C ILE A 313 -0.39 6.79 -0.27
N ALA A 314 -1.10 7.32 0.73
CA ALA A 314 -0.79 8.61 1.34
C ALA A 314 0.56 8.56 2.09
N ARG A 315 0.79 7.51 2.89
CA ARG A 315 2.05 7.31 3.58
C ARG A 315 2.38 5.84 3.76
N LEU A 316 3.59 5.46 3.35
CA LEU A 316 4.16 4.13 3.54
C LEU A 316 5.23 4.18 4.63
N LEU A 317 4.99 3.47 5.73
CA LEU A 317 5.87 3.36 6.87
C LEU A 317 6.51 1.97 6.93
N ALA A 318 7.83 1.96 6.82
CA ALA A 318 8.68 0.80 7.04
C ALA A 318 8.94 0.61 8.54
N GLU A 319 8.49 -0.50 9.14
CA GLU A 319 8.70 -0.78 10.57
C GLU A 319 9.78 -1.87 10.79
N PRO A 320 10.93 -1.53 11.38
CA PRO A 320 11.94 -2.53 11.72
C PRO A 320 11.42 -3.49 12.79
N ALA A 321 11.49 -4.79 12.51
CA ALA A 321 11.24 -5.81 13.50
C ALA A 321 12.36 -5.84 14.56
N LEU A 322 12.07 -6.45 15.71
CA LEU A 322 12.89 -6.36 16.93
C LEU A 322 14.37 -6.76 16.77
N ASN A 323 14.75 -7.57 15.77
CA ASN A 323 16.13 -8.02 15.57
C ASN A 323 16.40 -8.45 14.12
N GLY A 324 17.33 -7.77 13.43
CA GLY A 324 17.84 -8.20 12.12
C GLY A 324 17.83 -7.07 11.07
N SER A 325 18.54 -7.30 9.96
CA SER A 325 18.34 -6.53 8.74
C SER A 325 17.10 -7.08 8.07
N HIS A 326 16.09 -6.24 7.88
CA HIS A 326 14.85 -6.62 7.24
C HIS A 326 14.69 -5.82 5.97
N THR A 327 14.35 -6.51 4.89
CA THR A 327 13.98 -5.86 3.63
C THR A 327 12.49 -6.08 3.40
N ALA A 328 11.82 -5.05 2.90
CA ALA A 328 10.52 -5.17 2.29
C ALA A 328 10.63 -4.58 0.90
N ARG A 329 9.97 -5.20 -0.07
CA ARG A 329 9.95 -4.73 -1.45
C ARG A 329 8.52 -4.41 -1.84
N LEU A 330 8.28 -3.17 -2.22
CA LEU A 330 7.05 -2.75 -2.86
C LEU A 330 7.23 -2.95 -4.38
N VAL A 331 6.50 -3.92 -4.96
CA VAL A 331 6.54 -4.21 -6.39
C VAL A 331 5.24 -3.71 -7.02
N HIS A 332 5.35 -2.84 -8.02
CA HIS A 332 4.21 -2.44 -8.85
C HIS A 332 4.39 -3.01 -10.26
N ASP A 333 3.55 -3.98 -10.58
CA ASP A 333 3.50 -4.67 -11.87
C ASP A 333 2.07 -4.65 -12.40
N SER A 334 1.61 -3.43 -12.63
CA SER A 334 0.21 -3.16 -12.88
C SER A 334 0.07 -2.24 -14.08
N GLY A 335 -1.04 -2.36 -14.81
CA GLY A 335 -1.39 -1.43 -15.88
C GLY A 335 -1.96 -0.10 -15.36
N GLY A 336 -2.33 -0.05 -14.07
CA GLY A 336 -2.88 1.13 -13.42
C GLY A 336 -1.83 2.13 -12.96
N LEU A 337 -2.30 3.21 -12.34
CA LEU A 337 -1.47 4.22 -11.69
C LEU A 337 -1.19 3.81 -10.23
N LEU A 338 0.08 3.72 -9.84
CA LEU A 338 0.46 3.76 -8.43
C LEU A 338 0.84 5.18 -8.06
N ARG A 339 0.19 5.79 -7.06
CA ARG A 339 0.63 7.06 -6.46
C ARG A 339 1.05 6.83 -5.02
N LEU A 340 2.30 7.14 -4.71
CA LEU A 340 2.87 7.06 -3.37
C LEU A 340 3.34 8.44 -2.93
N ALA A 341 2.60 9.08 -2.02
CA ALA A 341 2.89 10.45 -1.60
C ALA A 341 4.10 10.55 -0.66
N ARG A 342 4.26 9.60 0.28
CA ARG A 342 5.39 9.59 1.24
C ARG A 342 5.89 8.19 1.54
N MET A 343 7.19 8.08 1.72
CA MET A 343 7.87 6.86 2.15
C MET A 343 8.82 7.22 3.30
N GLU A 344 8.63 6.60 4.46
CA GLU A 344 9.38 6.91 5.68
C GLU A 344 9.74 5.62 6.41
N THR A 345 10.84 5.63 7.17
CA THR A 345 11.11 4.61 8.19
C THR A 345 10.36 5.01 9.47
N GLY A 346 9.42 4.15 9.89
CA GLY A 346 8.64 4.37 11.10
C GLY A 346 9.44 4.11 12.38
N PRO A 347 8.98 4.61 13.54
CA PRO A 347 9.55 4.27 14.84
C PRO A 347 9.25 2.81 15.17
N GLY A 348 10.13 1.89 14.76
CA GLY A 348 10.03 0.48 15.13
C GLY A 348 10.78 0.17 16.42
N PRO A 349 10.45 -0.94 17.09
CA PRO A 349 11.11 -1.36 18.32
C PRO A 349 12.55 -1.89 18.07
N GLY A 350 12.93 -2.14 16.81
CA GLY A 350 14.28 -2.54 16.42
C GLY A 350 15.15 -1.36 15.99
N SER A 351 16.46 -1.45 16.23
CA SER A 351 17.47 -0.49 15.75
C SER A 351 18.18 -0.95 14.45
N GLY A 352 17.66 -1.99 13.80
CA GLY A 352 18.24 -2.54 12.58
C GLY A 352 17.93 -1.67 11.35
N PRO A 353 18.81 -1.67 10.32
CA PRO A 353 18.48 -1.06 9.05
C PRO A 353 17.27 -1.78 8.46
N PHE A 354 16.24 -1.00 8.11
CA PHE A 354 15.11 -1.49 7.34
C PHE A 354 15.20 -0.89 5.94
N GLU A 355 15.26 -1.77 4.95
CA GLU A 355 15.34 -1.39 3.54
C GLU A 355 13.96 -1.57 2.92
N LEU A 356 13.35 -0.48 2.46
CA LEU A 356 12.14 -0.54 1.65
C LEU A 356 12.52 -0.32 0.19
N ALA A 357 12.67 -1.41 -0.55
CA ALA A 357 12.93 -1.36 -1.97
C ALA A 357 11.63 -1.04 -2.72
N PHE A 358 11.70 -0.25 -3.78
CA PHE A 358 10.59 0.02 -4.69
C PHE A 358 10.94 -0.48 -6.10
N THR A 359 10.15 -1.40 -6.65
CA THR A 359 10.36 -1.95 -7.99
C THR A 359 9.14 -1.67 -8.86
N GLN A 360 9.32 -0.83 -9.87
CA GLN A 360 8.32 -0.52 -10.90
C GLN A 360 8.60 -1.38 -12.15
N LEU A 361 7.80 -2.41 -12.37
CA LEU A 361 7.96 -3.32 -13.52
C LEU A 361 7.22 -2.80 -14.77
N SER A 362 5.96 -2.41 -14.60
CA SER A 362 5.07 -1.97 -15.68
C SER A 362 4.06 -0.91 -15.19
N GLY A 363 3.44 -0.18 -16.12
CA GLY A 363 2.51 0.91 -15.80
C GLY A 363 3.17 2.24 -15.43
N THR A 364 2.42 3.09 -14.73
CA THR A 364 2.88 4.41 -14.27
C THR A 364 2.92 4.46 -12.74
N ALA A 365 4.04 4.90 -12.18
CA ALA A 365 4.17 5.21 -10.75
C ALA A 365 4.44 6.70 -10.54
N GLU A 366 3.71 7.34 -9.64
CA GLU A 366 3.93 8.71 -9.18
C GLU A 366 4.47 8.69 -7.75
N LEU A 367 5.68 9.22 -7.54
CA LEU A 367 6.33 9.22 -6.23
C LEU A 367 6.49 10.65 -5.69
N GLY A 368 6.12 10.84 -4.43
CA GLY A 368 6.18 12.12 -3.73
C GLY A 368 4.92 12.96 -3.87
N ASP A 369 4.90 14.10 -3.17
CA ASP A 369 3.96 15.20 -3.38
C ASP A 369 4.71 16.49 -3.76
N PRO A 370 4.06 17.42 -4.49
CA PRO A 370 4.66 18.71 -4.84
C PRO A 370 5.23 19.46 -3.63
N GLY A 371 6.50 19.85 -3.72
CA GLY A 371 7.20 20.60 -2.68
C GLY A 371 7.67 19.77 -1.48
N THR A 372 7.65 18.45 -1.60
CA THR A 372 8.20 17.52 -0.59
C THR A 372 9.48 16.87 -1.09
N THR A 373 10.35 16.45 -0.17
CA THR A 373 11.52 15.62 -0.47
C THR A 373 11.25 14.19 -0.03
N LEU A 374 11.22 13.27 -0.99
CA LEU A 374 11.15 11.85 -0.77
C LEU A 374 12.55 11.31 -0.40
N ASN A 375 12.65 10.68 0.76
CA ASN A 375 13.86 10.00 1.22
C ASN A 375 13.52 8.50 1.36
N PRO A 376 13.56 7.72 0.27
CA PRO A 376 13.25 6.30 0.36
C PRO A 376 14.24 5.64 1.34
N PRO A 377 13.84 4.60 2.09
CA PRO A 377 14.76 3.91 2.99
C PRO A 377 15.44 2.69 2.33
N GLY A 378 15.27 2.50 1.02
CA GLY A 378 15.90 1.42 0.25
C GLY A 378 15.97 1.73 -1.26
N PRO A 379 16.49 0.81 -2.09
CA PRO A 379 16.78 1.04 -3.50
C PRO A 379 15.51 1.22 -4.33
N ILE A 380 15.64 1.94 -5.43
CA ILE A 380 14.58 2.14 -6.41
C ILE A 380 14.98 1.46 -7.72
N GLU A 381 14.10 0.61 -8.26
CA GLU A 381 14.21 -0.04 -9.55
C GLU A 381 13.04 0.39 -10.45
N ASN A 382 13.31 0.89 -11.64
CA ASN A 382 12.30 1.33 -12.60
C ASN A 382 12.55 0.74 -13.99
N SER A 383 11.63 -0.09 -14.47
CA SER A 383 11.55 -0.51 -15.88
C SER A 383 10.30 -0.01 -16.60
N GLY A 384 9.38 0.67 -15.90
CA GLY A 384 8.15 1.25 -16.45
C GLY A 384 8.23 2.76 -16.67
N THR A 385 7.12 3.46 -16.42
CA THR A 385 7.10 4.94 -16.30
C THR A 385 7.03 5.32 -14.83
N MET A 386 7.96 6.16 -14.38
CA MET A 386 7.98 6.72 -13.03
C MET A 386 8.00 8.25 -13.14
N ILE A 387 7.13 8.93 -12.39
CA ILE A 387 7.01 10.38 -12.35
C ILE A 387 7.33 10.83 -10.93
N LEU A 388 8.34 11.67 -10.76
CA LEU A 388 8.65 12.29 -9.48
C LEU A 388 7.83 13.57 -9.33
N ARG A 389 6.92 13.56 -8.35
CA ARG A 389 6.06 14.68 -7.97
C ARG A 389 6.70 15.57 -6.90
N GLY A 390 7.85 15.19 -6.35
CA GLY A 390 8.67 15.94 -5.39
C GLY A 390 10.17 15.68 -5.60
N ASP A 391 11.03 16.28 -4.79
CA ASP A 391 12.48 16.01 -4.83
C ASP A 391 12.75 14.57 -4.40
N LEU A 392 13.66 13.88 -5.05
CA LEU A 392 14.14 12.57 -4.62
C LEU A 392 15.55 12.73 -4.05
N SER A 393 15.69 12.54 -2.75
CA SER A 393 16.97 12.62 -2.05
C SER A 393 17.44 11.22 -1.68
N MET A 394 18.57 10.81 -2.26
CA MET A 394 19.20 9.53 -1.99
C MET A 394 20.28 9.69 -0.91
N GLY A 395 20.02 9.09 0.26
CA GLY A 395 20.93 9.06 1.40
C GLY A 395 21.63 7.70 1.59
N PRO A 396 22.27 7.44 2.74
CA PRO A 396 23.12 6.27 2.98
C PRO A 396 22.35 4.95 3.01
N ALA A 397 21.05 5.01 3.33
CA ALA A 397 20.15 3.87 3.33
C ALA A 397 19.71 3.48 1.90
N VAL A 398 19.88 4.35 0.91
CA VAL A 398 19.52 4.11 -0.50
C VAL A 398 20.79 3.95 -1.31
N SER A 399 21.26 2.70 -1.41
CA SER A 399 22.51 2.43 -2.12
C SER A 399 22.40 2.57 -3.65
N SER A 400 21.18 2.49 -4.22
CA SER A 400 21.06 2.51 -5.68
C SER A 400 19.70 2.94 -6.25
N LEU A 401 19.74 3.63 -7.39
CA LEU A 401 18.63 3.86 -8.32
C LEU A 401 18.95 3.13 -9.63
N SER A 402 18.17 2.14 -10.01
CA SER A 402 18.29 1.44 -11.29
C SER A 402 17.12 1.83 -12.20
N ASN A 403 17.39 2.55 -13.30
CA ASN A 403 16.39 3.00 -14.25
C ASN A 403 16.67 2.44 -15.65
N SER A 404 15.82 1.55 -16.14
CA SER A 404 15.79 1.08 -17.52
C SER A 404 14.56 1.56 -18.30
N GLY A 405 13.61 2.22 -17.63
CA GLY A 405 12.37 2.78 -18.21
C GLY A 405 12.43 4.29 -18.46
N LEU A 406 11.26 4.94 -18.35
CA LEU A 406 11.13 6.40 -18.33
C LEU A 406 11.02 6.88 -16.88
N LEU A 407 11.91 7.78 -16.47
CA LEU A 407 11.84 8.51 -15.22
C LEU A 407 11.63 10.00 -15.53
N GLU A 408 10.43 10.51 -15.32
CA GLU A 408 10.10 11.92 -15.48
C GLU A 408 10.35 12.66 -14.16
N ILE A 409 11.32 13.57 -14.16
CA ILE A 409 11.56 14.49 -13.06
C ILE A 409 10.82 15.79 -13.37
N GLY A 410 9.88 16.19 -12.51
CA GLY A 410 9.07 17.41 -12.72
C GLY A 410 9.88 18.70 -12.59
N VAL A 411 9.45 19.62 -11.70
CA VAL A 411 10.23 20.82 -11.32
C VAL A 411 11.23 20.49 -10.20
N PHE A 412 11.61 19.22 -10.08
CA PHE A 412 12.23 18.68 -8.87
C PHE A 412 13.63 18.15 -9.15
N ASP A 413 14.47 18.21 -8.12
CA ASP A 413 15.85 17.76 -8.19
C ASP A 413 15.93 16.26 -7.82
N LEU A 414 16.72 15.51 -8.59
CA LEU A 414 17.30 14.25 -8.11
C LEU A 414 18.57 14.61 -7.34
N ILE A 415 18.52 14.55 -6.00
CA ILE A 415 19.63 14.96 -5.13
C ILE A 415 20.42 13.75 -4.66
N LEU A 416 21.70 13.69 -5.07
CA LEU A 416 22.64 12.64 -4.64
C LEU A 416 23.51 13.22 -3.52
N GLN A 417 23.19 12.87 -2.26
CA GLN A 417 23.69 13.57 -1.07
C GLN A 417 24.84 12.88 -0.35
N GLU A 418 25.15 11.62 -0.63
CA GLU A 418 26.17 10.90 0.14
C GLU A 418 27.07 10.00 -0.70
N SER A 419 28.31 9.85 -0.22
CA SER A 419 29.33 9.01 -0.86
C SER A 419 28.90 7.56 -1.04
N GLY A 420 28.80 7.12 -2.30
CA GLY A 420 28.55 5.72 -2.67
C GLY A 420 27.19 5.47 -3.30
N THR A 421 26.38 6.52 -3.54
CA THR A 421 25.15 6.40 -4.32
C THR A 421 25.46 5.95 -5.76
N VAL A 422 24.82 4.86 -6.19
CA VAL A 422 24.96 4.31 -7.55
C VAL A 422 23.66 4.51 -8.33
N VAL A 423 23.72 5.22 -9.45
CA VAL A 423 22.63 5.34 -10.41
C VAL A 423 22.95 4.49 -11.64
N LEU A 424 22.22 3.40 -11.83
CA LEU A 424 22.28 2.56 -13.03
C LEU A 424 21.19 3.02 -13.99
N ASN A 425 21.47 3.99 -14.84
CA ASN A 425 20.54 4.52 -15.85
C ASN A 425 20.86 3.97 -17.24
N SER A 426 20.06 3.01 -17.71
CA SER A 426 20.03 2.55 -19.11
C SER A 426 18.78 3.01 -19.86
N GLY A 427 17.88 3.73 -19.17
CA GLY A 427 16.64 4.28 -19.71
C GLY A 427 16.73 5.77 -20.05
N VAL A 428 15.62 6.48 -19.88
CA VAL A 428 15.51 7.93 -20.07
C VAL A 428 15.13 8.57 -18.75
N ILE A 429 15.93 9.53 -18.28
CA ILE A 429 15.56 10.49 -17.25
C ILE A 429 15.26 11.81 -17.99
N ALA A 430 14.00 12.24 -17.96
CA ALA A 430 13.53 13.40 -18.71
C ALA A 430 12.93 14.44 -17.76
N THR A 431 13.01 15.72 -18.13
CA THR A 431 12.21 16.75 -17.47
C THR A 431 10.75 16.58 -17.88
N GLY A 432 9.82 16.72 -16.95
CA GLY A 432 8.41 16.84 -17.28
C GLY A 432 8.11 18.09 -18.10
N ALA A 433 6.85 18.25 -18.49
CA ALA A 433 6.41 19.35 -19.36
C ALA A 433 6.74 20.77 -18.84
N SER A 434 7.12 20.91 -17.57
CA SER A 434 7.54 22.16 -16.94
C SER A 434 9.01 22.56 -17.20
N GLY A 435 9.86 21.68 -17.76
CA GLY A 435 11.13 22.05 -18.41
C GLY A 435 12.38 22.27 -17.54
N ASP A 436 12.28 22.38 -16.22
CA ASP A 436 13.41 22.81 -15.37
C ASP A 436 14.05 21.69 -14.50
N GLY A 437 13.65 20.44 -14.68
CA GLY A 437 14.17 19.32 -13.90
C GLY A 437 15.68 19.13 -14.06
N THR A 438 16.43 19.03 -12.96
CA THR A 438 17.89 18.93 -12.97
C THR A 438 18.34 17.75 -12.11
N VAL A 439 19.35 16.99 -12.55
CA VAL A 439 20.04 16.02 -11.69
C VAL A 439 21.09 16.79 -10.88
N ARG A 440 20.93 16.84 -9.56
CA ARG A 440 21.77 17.61 -8.66
C ARG A 440 22.66 16.70 -7.82
N VAL A 441 23.96 16.87 -7.93
CA VAL A 441 24.95 16.07 -7.21
C VAL A 441 25.62 16.92 -6.16
N THR A 442 25.46 16.56 -4.88
CA THR A 442 25.99 17.32 -3.74
C THR A 442 27.11 16.58 -3.01
N ASP A 443 27.29 15.28 -3.25
CA ASP A 443 28.40 14.45 -2.76
C ASP A 443 28.79 13.39 -3.82
N ASN A 444 29.68 12.44 -3.49
CA ASN A 444 30.20 11.47 -4.45
C ASN A 444 29.11 10.52 -4.97
N ALA A 445 28.90 10.53 -6.28
CA ALA A 445 27.91 9.68 -6.94
C ALA A 445 28.50 9.02 -8.20
N PHE A 446 27.99 7.84 -8.56
CA PHE A 446 28.35 7.16 -9.80
C PHE A 446 27.11 6.93 -10.66
N VAL A 447 27.13 7.39 -11.91
CA VAL A 447 26.05 7.17 -12.90
C VAL A 447 26.59 6.35 -14.07
N SER A 448 25.96 5.23 -14.38
CA SER A 448 26.35 4.32 -15.46
C SER A 448 25.14 3.77 -16.22
N GLY A 449 25.35 3.10 -17.37
CA GLY A 449 24.29 2.37 -18.08
C GLY A 449 23.91 2.87 -19.48
N GLY A 450 24.48 3.98 -19.98
CA GLY A 450 24.26 4.42 -21.36
C GLY A 450 22.95 5.20 -21.61
N GLY A 451 22.22 5.56 -20.56
CA GLY A 451 20.92 6.22 -20.68
C GLY A 451 20.98 7.70 -21.06
N THR A 452 19.80 8.31 -21.07
CA THR A 452 19.62 9.76 -21.26
C THR A 452 19.37 10.45 -19.92
N LEU A 453 19.97 11.61 -19.71
CA LEU A 453 19.77 12.50 -18.57
C LEU A 453 19.29 13.89 -19.07
N PRO A 454 18.58 14.66 -18.22
CA PRO A 454 18.17 16.03 -18.51
C PRO A 454 19.36 16.98 -18.27
N SER A 455 19.13 18.16 -17.68
CA SER A 455 20.24 19.00 -17.20
C SER A 455 20.93 18.35 -16.00
N LEU A 456 22.24 18.55 -15.88
CA LEU A 456 23.10 18.02 -14.83
C LEU A 456 23.78 19.16 -14.09
N ARG A 457 23.71 19.15 -12.75
CA ARG A 457 24.34 20.14 -11.89
C ARG A 457 25.14 19.47 -10.77
N VAL A 458 26.45 19.64 -10.77
CA VAL A 458 27.35 19.11 -9.74
C VAL A 458 27.77 20.25 -8.82
N GLU A 459 27.28 20.22 -7.59
CA GLU A 459 27.53 21.26 -6.59
C GLU A 459 28.61 20.90 -5.58
N GLY A 460 28.76 19.60 -5.31
CA GLY A 460 29.68 19.03 -4.33
C GLY A 460 30.09 17.60 -4.70
N GLY A 461 31.22 17.14 -4.18
CA GLY A 461 31.71 15.76 -4.34
C GLY A 461 32.16 15.42 -5.76
N VAL A 462 32.36 14.12 -6.01
CA VAL A 462 32.78 13.56 -7.30
C VAL A 462 31.61 12.86 -7.98
N LEU A 463 31.17 13.39 -9.12
CA LEU A 463 30.27 12.68 -10.03
C LEU A 463 31.08 11.89 -11.05
N ALA A 464 31.10 10.57 -10.89
CA ALA A 464 31.66 9.67 -11.89
C ALA A 464 30.59 9.26 -12.91
N LEU A 465 30.84 9.50 -14.20
CA LEU A 465 29.95 9.14 -15.31
C LEU A 465 30.61 8.13 -16.24
N ASP A 466 29.86 7.10 -16.64
CA ASP A 466 30.16 6.33 -17.85
C ASP A 466 29.56 7.03 -19.09
N THR A 467 29.53 6.35 -20.24
CA THR A 467 28.85 6.83 -21.45
C THR A 467 27.39 7.18 -21.13
N GLN A 468 26.99 8.42 -21.41
CA GLN A 468 25.64 8.96 -21.18
C GLN A 468 25.29 9.99 -22.27
N SER A 469 23.99 10.25 -22.44
CA SER A 469 23.46 11.35 -23.26
C SER A 469 22.79 12.40 -22.38
N ILE A 470 23.24 13.64 -22.42
CA ILE A 470 22.71 14.78 -21.65
C ILE A 470 21.92 15.68 -22.61
N GLN A 471 20.61 15.80 -22.38
CA GLN A 471 19.73 16.64 -23.20
C GLN A 471 19.83 18.13 -22.85
N GLY A 472 20.09 18.44 -21.58
CA GLY A 472 20.17 19.81 -21.07
C GLY A 472 21.60 20.28 -20.86
N ASP A 473 21.74 21.22 -19.94
CA ASP A 473 23.03 21.84 -19.61
C ASP A 473 23.82 20.98 -18.63
N ILE A 474 25.14 21.11 -18.64
CA ILE A 474 26.04 20.62 -17.58
C ILE A 474 26.59 21.82 -16.82
N ILE A 475 26.35 21.88 -15.51
CA ILE A 475 26.88 22.92 -14.63
C ILE A 475 27.69 22.25 -13.52
N VAL A 476 28.99 22.50 -13.46
CA VAL A 476 29.86 22.02 -12.38
C VAL A 476 30.33 23.21 -11.56
N ASN A 477 29.85 23.34 -10.33
CA ASN A 477 30.19 24.43 -9.41
C ASN A 477 31.52 24.18 -8.70
N SER A 478 32.09 25.22 -8.07
CA SER A 478 33.41 25.18 -7.43
C SER A 478 33.64 24.08 -6.37
N GLY A 479 32.58 23.48 -5.82
CA GLY A 479 32.68 22.37 -4.87
C GLY A 479 32.57 20.97 -5.49
N GLY A 480 32.20 20.87 -6.76
CA GLY A 480 31.96 19.61 -7.47
C GLY A 480 33.11 19.19 -8.38
N GLN A 481 33.16 17.90 -8.70
CA GLN A 481 34.09 17.28 -9.65
C GLN A 481 33.33 16.37 -10.61
N LEU A 482 33.71 16.41 -11.89
CA LEU A 482 33.21 15.49 -12.91
C LEU A 482 34.32 14.52 -13.32
N ASP A 483 34.11 13.23 -13.12
CA ASP A 483 35.05 12.17 -13.51
C ASP A 483 34.42 11.29 -14.60
N LEU A 484 35.04 11.23 -15.77
CA LEU A 484 34.58 10.35 -16.84
C LEU A 484 35.33 9.02 -16.77
N VAL A 485 34.61 7.90 -16.73
CA VAL A 485 35.22 6.57 -16.78
C VAL A 485 36.06 6.42 -18.05
N THR A 486 37.16 5.66 -17.98
CA THR A 486 38.05 5.48 -19.12
C THR A 486 37.30 4.98 -20.36
N GLY A 487 37.36 5.77 -21.44
CA GLY A 487 36.68 5.47 -22.70
C GLY A 487 35.21 5.91 -22.77
N ALA A 488 34.68 6.55 -21.73
CA ALA A 488 33.33 7.12 -21.75
C ALA A 488 33.22 8.26 -22.76
N VAL A 489 32.08 8.32 -23.44
CA VAL A 489 31.69 9.44 -24.32
C VAL A 489 30.42 10.06 -23.76
N LEU A 490 30.49 11.34 -23.40
CA LEU A 490 29.36 12.10 -22.91
C LEU A 490 28.78 12.95 -24.04
N SER A 491 27.62 12.61 -24.58
CA SER A 491 26.94 13.44 -25.58
C SER A 491 26.16 14.54 -24.87
N VAL A 492 26.33 15.81 -25.25
CA VAL A 492 25.68 16.95 -24.59
C VAL A 492 24.99 17.81 -25.63
N ALA A 493 23.68 18.02 -25.47
CA ALA A 493 22.87 18.86 -26.37
C ALA A 493 22.68 20.31 -25.87
N GLY A 494 22.80 20.57 -24.56
CA GLY A 494 22.77 21.92 -23.97
C GLY A 494 24.16 22.52 -23.75
N ASP A 495 24.24 23.57 -22.94
CA ASP A 495 25.47 24.28 -22.63
C ASP A 495 26.34 23.55 -21.60
N VAL A 496 27.64 23.81 -21.59
CA VAL A 496 28.58 23.25 -20.61
C VAL A 496 29.24 24.39 -19.84
N SER A 497 29.07 24.42 -18.52
CA SER A 497 29.56 25.47 -17.65
C SER A 497 30.35 24.92 -16.48
N LEU A 498 31.67 25.09 -16.52
CA LEU A 498 32.64 24.52 -15.58
C LEU A 498 33.22 25.66 -14.71
N HIS A 499 32.70 25.76 -13.48
CA HIS A 499 33.10 26.72 -12.45
C HIS A 499 34.01 26.09 -11.38
N THR A 500 34.79 25.07 -11.74
CA THR A 500 35.65 24.32 -10.81
C THR A 500 37.05 24.91 -10.71
N ASP A 501 37.85 24.45 -9.76
CA ASP A 501 39.31 24.65 -9.68
C ASP A 501 40.03 23.57 -10.55
N PRO A 502 41.24 23.81 -11.07
CA PRO A 502 42.00 22.92 -11.96
C PRO A 502 42.08 21.43 -11.68
N SER A 503 42.00 21.00 -10.42
CA SER A 503 42.22 19.60 -10.04
C SER A 503 40.99 18.69 -10.19
N PHE A 504 39.85 19.21 -10.64
CA PHE A 504 38.54 18.61 -10.41
C PHE A 504 37.84 18.06 -11.67
N ILE A 505 38.54 17.85 -12.79
CA ILE A 505 38.00 17.09 -13.93
C ILE A 505 39.03 16.07 -14.40
N SER A 506 38.64 14.79 -14.42
CA SER A 506 39.50 13.68 -14.83
C SER A 506 39.37 13.46 -16.35
N ALA A 507 40.52 13.49 -17.04
CA ALA A 507 40.62 13.49 -18.51
C ALA A 507 40.59 12.08 -19.14
N ASN A 508 39.93 11.11 -18.51
CA ASN A 508 39.93 9.73 -18.97
C ASN A 508 38.87 9.43 -20.07
N GLY A 509 38.01 10.40 -20.40
CA GLY A 509 36.95 10.29 -21.41
C GLY A 509 36.86 11.50 -22.33
N SER A 510 35.79 11.58 -23.13
CA SER A 510 35.51 12.68 -24.06
C SER A 510 34.09 13.23 -23.93
N ILE A 511 33.93 14.52 -24.20
CA ILE A 511 32.63 15.21 -24.23
C ILE A 511 32.31 15.55 -25.69
N LEU A 512 31.23 15.00 -26.22
CA LEU A 512 30.72 15.25 -27.57
C LEU A 512 29.59 16.28 -27.50
N MET A 513 29.84 17.49 -27.99
CA MET A 513 28.87 18.59 -27.98
C MET A 513 28.02 18.52 -29.26
N THR A 514 26.75 18.11 -29.16
CA THR A 514 25.88 17.78 -30.32
C THR A 514 24.82 18.83 -30.64
N GLY A 515 24.72 19.90 -29.87
CA GLY A 515 23.75 20.97 -30.06
C GLY A 515 24.20 22.02 -31.09
N GLN A 516 23.26 22.83 -31.56
CA GLN A 516 23.57 24.05 -32.33
C GLN A 516 23.75 25.21 -31.33
N ASP A 517 24.67 26.13 -31.60
CA ASP A 517 24.91 27.35 -30.80
C ASP A 517 25.20 27.11 -29.31
N GLN A 518 26.00 26.10 -28.97
CA GLN A 518 26.32 25.77 -27.58
C GLN A 518 27.38 26.71 -27.00
N SER A 519 27.30 26.98 -25.70
CA SER A 519 28.33 27.71 -24.96
C SER A 519 29.14 26.77 -24.05
N LEU A 520 30.47 26.98 -24.03
CA LEU A 520 31.39 26.35 -23.09
C LEU A 520 32.05 27.43 -22.23
N SER A 521 31.64 27.54 -20.97
CA SER A 521 32.27 28.46 -20.00
C SER A 521 33.22 27.69 -19.09
N VAL A 522 34.48 28.13 -19.00
CA VAL A 522 35.50 27.46 -18.18
C VAL A 522 36.23 28.51 -17.36
N LEU A 523 35.92 28.62 -16.08
CA LEU A 523 36.37 29.77 -15.27
C LEU A 523 37.78 29.64 -14.69
N SER A 524 38.41 28.47 -14.72
CA SER A 524 39.77 28.26 -14.19
C SER A 524 40.61 27.34 -15.10
N GLY A 525 41.94 27.34 -14.92
CA GLY A 525 42.82 26.40 -15.64
C GLY A 525 42.61 24.97 -15.15
N GLY A 526 43.07 23.91 -15.84
CA GLY A 526 42.84 22.51 -15.41
C GLY A 526 43.19 21.46 -16.45
N THR A 527 43.14 20.18 -16.06
CA THR A 527 43.06 19.08 -17.02
C THR A 527 41.62 18.88 -17.42
N PHE A 528 41.35 18.84 -18.72
CA PHE A 528 40.01 18.70 -19.26
C PHE A 528 39.93 17.43 -20.12
N PRO A 529 38.75 16.80 -20.22
CA PRO A 529 38.52 15.76 -21.22
C PRO A 529 38.64 16.34 -22.62
N GLU A 530 38.81 15.46 -23.61
CA GLU A 530 38.77 15.89 -25.01
C GLU A 530 37.34 16.33 -25.36
N PHE A 531 37.18 17.57 -25.80
CA PHE A 531 35.92 18.07 -26.36
C PHE A 531 35.87 17.78 -27.86
N ARG A 532 34.83 17.12 -28.33
CA ARG A 532 34.59 16.81 -29.74
C ARG A 532 33.37 17.56 -30.25
N LEU A 533 33.54 18.24 -31.39
CA LEU A 533 32.50 19.01 -32.07
C LEU A 533 32.17 18.33 -33.40
N PRO A 534 31.16 17.43 -33.45
CA PRO A 534 30.80 16.70 -34.65
C PRO A 534 30.11 17.61 -35.66
N ASP A 535 29.23 18.52 -35.20
CA ASP A 535 28.49 19.52 -35.97
C ASP A 535 27.99 20.60 -34.99
N GLY A 536 28.22 21.89 -35.25
CA GLY A 536 27.70 23.01 -34.43
C GLY A 536 28.70 24.14 -34.18
N ASP A 537 28.18 25.29 -33.76
CA ASP A 537 28.99 26.43 -33.35
C ASP A 537 29.12 26.44 -31.82
N VAL A 538 30.36 26.41 -31.31
CA VAL A 538 30.66 26.45 -29.87
C VAL A 538 31.40 27.71 -29.50
N THR A 539 30.84 28.47 -28.56
CA THR A 539 31.51 29.65 -28.00
C THR A 539 32.19 29.30 -26.68
N VAL A 540 33.51 29.38 -26.63
CA VAL A 540 34.32 29.19 -25.43
C VAL A 540 34.62 30.54 -24.79
N THR A 541 34.18 30.72 -23.55
CA THR A 541 34.54 31.89 -22.73
C THR A 541 35.46 31.44 -21.59
N PRO A 542 36.79 31.43 -21.79
CA PRO A 542 37.70 30.99 -20.75
C PRO A 542 37.89 32.13 -19.72
N GLY A 543 37.62 31.84 -18.46
CA GLY A 543 38.01 32.68 -17.33
C GLY A 543 39.50 32.56 -16.96
N SER A 544 40.26 31.69 -17.64
CA SER A 544 41.69 31.50 -17.44
C SER A 544 42.49 31.67 -18.74
N SER A 545 43.81 31.86 -18.62
CA SER A 545 44.72 32.01 -19.76
C SER A 545 45.06 30.68 -20.47
N SER A 546 44.23 29.64 -20.38
CA SER A 546 44.49 28.33 -21.01
C SER A 546 43.26 27.70 -21.65
N LEU A 547 43.39 27.21 -22.90
CA LEU A 547 42.36 26.42 -23.57
C LEU A 547 42.58 24.90 -23.38
N PRO A 548 41.49 24.12 -23.17
CA PRO A 548 41.55 22.67 -23.20
C PRO A 548 41.84 22.10 -24.59
N ALA A 549 42.08 20.79 -24.67
CA ALA A 549 42.19 20.10 -25.95
C ALA A 549 40.81 19.99 -26.63
N PHE A 550 40.76 20.35 -27.91
CA PHE A 550 39.55 20.29 -28.73
C PHE A 550 39.82 19.52 -30.01
N THR A 551 38.88 18.69 -30.42
CA THR A 551 38.80 18.12 -31.76
C THR A 551 37.57 18.67 -32.47
N VAL A 552 37.77 19.49 -33.50
CA VAL A 552 36.71 20.05 -34.34
C VAL A 552 36.56 19.18 -35.59
N GLU A 553 35.46 18.44 -35.69
CA GLU A 553 35.19 17.53 -36.81
C GLU A 553 34.35 18.21 -37.88
N ALA A 554 33.33 18.99 -37.50
CA ALA A 554 32.64 19.99 -38.31
C ALA A 554 32.08 21.13 -37.43
N GLY A 555 31.67 22.26 -38.04
CA GLY A 555 31.16 23.44 -37.30
C GLY A 555 32.18 24.56 -37.08
N SER A 556 31.94 25.45 -36.11
CA SER A 556 32.90 26.51 -35.73
C SER A 556 33.18 26.58 -34.23
N LEU A 557 34.46 26.68 -33.86
CA LEU A 557 34.89 26.97 -32.49
C LEU A 557 35.22 28.46 -32.38
N THR A 558 34.44 29.22 -31.61
CA THR A 558 34.75 30.63 -31.31
C THR A 558 35.26 30.74 -29.87
N ALA A 559 36.52 31.11 -29.67
CA ALA A 559 37.06 31.41 -28.35
C ALA A 559 37.27 32.92 -28.23
N ASP A 560 36.60 33.58 -27.29
CA ASP A 560 36.77 35.02 -27.01
C ASP A 560 37.42 35.20 -25.64
N VAL A 561 38.62 35.77 -25.63
CA VAL A 561 39.49 35.82 -24.44
C VAL A 561 39.96 37.25 -24.19
N ASP A 562 39.59 37.82 -23.05
CA ASP A 562 40.00 39.18 -22.64
C ASP A 562 41.47 39.27 -22.16
N ALA A 563 42.29 38.25 -22.40
CA ALA A 563 43.67 38.13 -21.89
C ALA A 563 44.62 37.36 -22.83
N ASP A 564 45.89 37.20 -22.44
CA ASP A 564 46.83 36.27 -23.08
C ASP A 564 46.29 34.83 -23.00
N LEU A 565 46.36 34.09 -24.10
CA LEU A 565 45.82 32.74 -24.21
C LEU A 565 46.93 31.74 -24.53
N ASN A 566 47.17 30.80 -23.62
CA ASN A 566 48.04 29.65 -23.88
C ASN A 566 47.20 28.46 -24.33
N VAL A 567 47.37 28.02 -25.57
CA VAL A 567 46.78 26.77 -26.04
C VAL A 567 47.74 25.65 -25.63
N THR A 568 47.41 24.97 -24.53
CA THR A 568 48.24 23.91 -23.93
C THR A 568 47.82 22.49 -24.31
N GLY A 569 46.58 22.33 -24.81
CA GLY A 569 46.10 21.07 -25.39
C GLY A 569 46.27 21.01 -26.91
N ALA A 570 46.08 19.82 -27.49
CA ALA A 570 45.99 19.69 -28.94
C ALA A 570 44.66 20.29 -29.43
N LEU A 571 44.74 21.30 -30.31
CA LEU A 571 43.61 21.73 -31.14
C LEU A 571 43.70 20.95 -32.44
N ARG A 572 42.86 19.93 -32.61
CA ARG A 572 42.81 19.12 -33.82
C ARG A 572 41.62 19.53 -34.66
N MET A 573 41.86 19.97 -35.89
CA MET A 573 40.79 20.28 -36.84
C MET A 573 40.79 19.21 -37.94
N THR A 574 39.75 18.38 -37.99
CA THR A 574 39.52 17.42 -39.10
C THR A 574 38.48 17.93 -40.09
N GLY A 575 37.70 18.95 -39.70
CA GLY A 575 36.80 19.76 -40.53
C GLY A 575 36.35 21.01 -39.76
N GLY A 576 35.53 21.89 -40.37
CA GLY A 576 35.02 23.12 -39.73
C GLY A 576 35.98 24.32 -39.73
N SER A 577 35.76 25.27 -38.80
CA SER A 577 36.55 26.49 -38.61
C SER A 577 36.80 26.78 -37.13
N ALA A 578 37.84 27.56 -36.81
CA ALA A 578 38.09 28.04 -35.46
C ALA A 578 38.46 29.53 -35.50
N ILE A 579 37.79 30.33 -34.69
CA ILE A 579 38.03 31.76 -34.50
C ILE A 579 38.50 31.96 -33.07
N ILE A 580 39.77 32.32 -32.89
CA ILE A 580 40.33 32.63 -31.58
C ILE A 580 40.54 34.15 -31.54
N ALA A 581 39.66 34.86 -30.83
CA ALA A 581 39.80 36.26 -30.50
C ALA A 581 40.45 36.37 -29.13
N ALA A 582 41.62 37.00 -29.05
CA ALA A 582 42.28 37.29 -27.78
C ALA A 582 42.70 38.76 -27.73
N ALA A 583 42.44 39.43 -26.62
CA ALA A 583 42.96 40.79 -26.38
C ALA A 583 44.48 40.80 -26.18
N GLY A 584 45.06 39.66 -25.79
CA GLY A 584 46.49 39.43 -25.59
C GLY A 584 47.16 38.56 -26.66
N THR A 585 48.28 37.93 -26.31
CA THR A 585 49.07 37.03 -27.17
C THR A 585 48.49 35.62 -27.13
N VAL A 586 48.26 35.03 -28.30
CA VAL A 586 47.94 33.59 -28.43
C VAL A 586 49.25 32.81 -28.58
N VAL A 587 49.53 31.91 -27.63
CA VAL A 587 50.73 31.06 -27.62
C VAL A 587 50.33 29.60 -27.76
N PHE A 588 50.65 28.99 -28.90
CA PHE A 588 50.56 27.54 -29.10
C PHE A 588 51.83 26.89 -28.55
N ARG A 589 51.69 25.98 -27.58
CA ARG A 589 52.84 25.26 -26.99
C ARG A 589 52.83 23.79 -27.42
N ASP A 590 54.01 23.14 -27.33
CA ASP A 590 54.37 21.83 -27.87
C ASP A 590 53.21 20.82 -28.00
N GLY A 591 52.98 20.32 -29.23
CA GLY A 591 51.97 19.29 -29.54
C GLY A 591 50.74 19.79 -30.29
N ALA A 592 50.54 21.10 -30.41
CA ALA A 592 49.56 21.67 -31.34
C ALA A 592 50.04 21.48 -32.80
N SER A 593 49.33 20.67 -33.59
CA SER A 593 49.60 20.41 -35.01
C SER A 593 48.46 20.86 -35.90
#